data_AF-A0A3S4K9C3-F1
#
_entry.id   AF-A0A3S4K9C3-F1
#
_cell.length_a   1.000
_cell.length_b   1.000
_cell.length_c   1.000
_cell.angle_alpha   90.00
_cell.angle_beta   90.00
_cell.angle_gamma   90.00
#
_symmetry.space_group_name_H-M   'P 1'
#
loop_
_entity.id
_entity.type
_entity.pdbx_description
1 polymer ?
#
loop_
_entity_poly.entity_id
_entity_poly.type
_entity_poly.pdbx_seq_one_letter_code
_entity_poly.pdbx_strand_id
1 'polypeptide(L)' 'MKTLITDAIGLTGFGSLAAGVYLQFGLAMSLMMSGTLLLIYALLAAMRGNNAA' A
#
# COMPACT_ATOMS: atom_id res chain seq x y z
N MET A 1 -9.98 3.60 18.60
CA MET A 1 -9.83 2.15 18.86
C MET A 1 -10.30 1.27 17.69
N LYS A 2 -11.42 1.57 17.00
CA LYS A 2 -11.87 0.82 15.80
C LYS A 2 -10.89 0.85 14.60
N THR A 3 -9.96 1.79 14.58
CA THR A 3 -8.98 2.00 13.49
C THR A 3 -7.77 1.06 13.58
N LEU A 4 -7.35 0.69 14.80
CA LEU A 4 -6.08 -0.01 15.02
C LEU A 4 -6.11 -1.48 14.56
N ILE A 5 -7.24 -2.16 14.74
CA ILE A 5 -7.45 -3.53 14.24
C ILE A 5 -7.52 -3.54 12.71
N THR A 6 -8.22 -2.57 12.12
CA THR A 6 -8.35 -2.44 10.67
C THR A 6 -7.02 -2.12 10.01
N ASP A 7 -6.20 -1.26 10.63
CA ASP A 7 -4.84 -0.98 10.18
C ASP A 7 -3.95 -2.22 10.25
N ALA A 8 -4.03 -2.99 11.34
CA ALA A 8 -3.25 -4.23 11.48
C ALA A 8 -3.61 -5.29 10.43
N ILE A 9 -4.90 -5.47 10.14
CA ILE A 9 -5.38 -6.38 9.08
C ILE A 9 -4.92 -5.88 7.71
N GLY A 10 -5.02 -4.56 7.46
CA GLY A 10 -4.55 -3.95 6.21
C GLY A 10 -3.04 -4.14 6.00
N LEU A 11 -2.23 -3.93 7.03
CA LEU A 11 -0.77 -4.10 6.97
C LEU A 11 -0.38 -5.56 6.72
N THR A 12 -1.05 -6.49 7.40
CA THR A 12 -0.82 -7.93 7.26
C THR A 12 -1.24 -8.42 5.86
N GLY A 13 -2.38 -7.94 5.36
CA GLY A 13 -2.85 -8.24 4.02
C GLY A 13 -1.92 -7.70 2.93
N PHE A 14 -1.46 -6.45 3.07
CA PHE A 14 -0.49 -5.85 2.15
C PHE A 14 0.84 -6.63 2.14
N GLY A 15 1.35 -6.99 3.32
CA GLY A 15 2.56 -7.82 3.44
C GLY A 15 2.41 -9.18 2.78
N SER A 16 1.25 -9.83 2.94
CA SER A 16 0.95 -11.13 2.31
C SER A 16 0.86 -11.03 0.78
N LEU A 17 0.31 -9.92 0.27
CA LEU A 17 0.19 -9.65 -1.17
C LEU A 17 1.57 -9.37 -1.78
N ALA A 18 2.40 -8.56 -1.13
CA ALA A 18 3.78 -8.30 -1.55
C ALA A 18 4.64 -9.59 -1.53
N ALA A 19 4.46 -10.44 -0.52
CA ALA A 19 5.12 -11.75 -0.43
C ALA A 19 4.63 -12.72 -1.53
N GLY A 20 3.33 -12.76 -1.83
CA GLY A 20 2.78 -13.56 -2.92
C GLY A 20 3.33 -13.15 -4.29
N VAL A 21 3.37 -11.84 -4.56
CA VAL A 21 3.97 -11.30 -5.80
C VAL A 21 5.48 -11.62 -5.86
N TYR A 22 6.18 -11.55 -4.73
CA TYR A 22 7.59 -11.92 -4.65
C TYR A 22 7.82 -13.39 -5.01
N LEU A 23 7.01 -14.30 -4.47
CA LEU A 23 7.14 -15.74 -4.73
C LEU A 23 6.85 -16.10 -6.20
N GLN A 24 5.92 -15.41 -6.84
CA GLN A 24 5.48 -15.74 -8.20
C GLN A 24 6.30 -15.04 -9.30
N PHE A 25 6.70 -13.78 -9.08
CA PHE A 25 7.29 -12.93 -10.11
C PHE A 25 8.68 -12.38 -9.72
N GLY A 26 9.17 -12.72 -8.53
CA GLY A 26 10.47 -12.28 -8.02
C GLY A 26 10.46 -10.87 -7.43
N LEU A 27 11.64 -10.41 -7.04
CA LEU A 27 11.84 -9.15 -6.31
C LEU A 27 11.40 -7.92 -7.09
N ALA A 28 11.68 -7.90 -8.40
CA ALA A 28 11.42 -6.73 -9.25
C ALA A 28 9.92 -6.40 -9.30
N MET A 29 9.06 -7.39 -9.53
CA MET A 29 7.62 -7.17 -9.66
C MET A 29 6.97 -6.80 -8.31
N SER A 30 7.48 -7.36 -7.21
CA SER A 30 7.01 -7.04 -5.85
C SER A 30 7.31 -5.57 -5.48
N LEU A 31 8.51 -5.08 -5.82
CA LEU A 31 8.88 -3.68 -5.64
C LEU A 31 8.06 -2.75 -6.54
N MET A 32 7.85 -3.11 -7.81
CA MET A 32 7.03 -2.31 -8.72
C MET A 32 5.59 -2.17 -8.22
N MET A 33 4.95 -3.27 -7.79
CA MET A 33 3.59 -3.25 -7.23
C MET A 33 3.49 -2.45 -5.92
N SER A 34 4.47 -2.61 -5.03
CA SER A 34 4.47 -1.85 -3.77
C SER A 34 4.71 -0.36 -4.02
N GLY A 35 5.61 -0.04 -4.96
CA GLY A 35 5.92 1.33 -5.36
C GLY A 35 4.76 2.06 -6.02
N THR A 36 3.99 1.40 -6.89
CA THR A 36 2.78 1.99 -7.49
C THR A 36 1.72 2.30 -6.45
N LEU A 37 1.53 1.41 -5.46
CA LEU A 37 0.61 1.66 -4.34
C LEU A 37 1.04 2.86 -3.49
N LEU A 38 2.34 3.01 -3.21
CA LEU A 38 2.87 4.18 -2.50
C LEU A 38 2.68 5.48 -3.29
N LEU A 39 2.87 5.45 -4.61
CA LEU A 39 2.63 6.60 -5.49
C LEU A 39 1.15 7.01 -5.51
N ILE A 40 0.24 6.04 -5.61
CA ILE A 40 -1.21 6.30 -5.53
C ILE A 40 -1.56 6.91 -4.18
N TYR A 41 -1.02 6.39 -3.08
CA TYR A 41 -1.25 6.96 -1.75
C TYR A 41 -0.73 8.40 -1.65
N ALA A 42 0.47 8.68 -2.16
CA ALA A 42 1.04 10.02 -2.18
C ALA A 42 0.19 10.99 -3.02
N LEU A 43 -0.33 10.55 -4.18
CA LEU A 43 -1.26 11.33 -5.00
C LEU A 43 -2.57 11.62 -4.26
N LEU A 44 -3.18 10.61 -3.63
CA LEU A 44 -4.40 10.79 -2.84
C LEU A 44 -4.17 11.73 -1.64
N ALA A 45 -3.02 11.63 -0.99
CA ALA A 45 -2.63 12.53 0.10
C ALA A 45 -2.46 13.98 -0.39
N ALA A 46 -1.79 14.18 -1.52
CA ALA A 46 -1.64 15.50 -2.16
C ALA A 46 -3.00 16.08 -2.59
N MET A 47 -3.87 15.27 -3.18
CA MET A 47 -5.22 15.67 -3.57
C MET A 47 -6.07 16.05 -2.35
N ARG A 48 -5.98 15.30 -1.24
CA ARG A 48 -6.67 15.66 0.01
C ARG A 48 -6.15 16.97 0.62
N GLY A 49 -4.84 17.21 0.55
CA GLY A 49 -4.24 18.48 0.96
C GLY A 49 -4.70 19.67 0.11
N ASN A 50 -4.92 19.46 -1.19
CA ASN A 50 -5.39 20.50 -2.12
C ASN A 50 -6.90 20.79 -2.02
N ASN A 51 -7.71 19.85 -1.50
CA ASN A 51 -9.14 20.04 -1.25
C ASN A 51 -9.46 20.54 0.18
N ALA A 52 -8.42 20.84 0.98
CA ALA A 52 -8.56 21.41 2.32
C ALA A 52 -8.26 22.93 2.36
N ALA A 53 -8.11 23.55 1.19
CA ALA A 53 -7.94 25.01 1.01
C ALA A 53 -9.22 25.63 0.45
#